data_AF-A0A1R0LW74-F1
#
_entry.id   AF-A0A1R0LW74-F1
#
_cell.length_a   1.000
_cell.length_b   1.000
_cell.length_c   1.000
_cell.angle_alpha   90.00
_cell.angle_beta   90.00
_cell.angle_gamma   90.00
#
_symmetry.space_group_name_H-M   'P 1'
#
loop_
_entity.id
_entity.type
_entity.pdbx_description
1 polymer ?
#
loop_
_entity_poly.entity_id
_entity_poly.type
_entity_poly.pdbx_seq_one_letter_code
_entity_poly.pdbx_strand_id
1 'polypeptide(L)'
;MRFRIATASVLTACAMAGGGLAVSAQAASADTHTVSSAARPSCPYPYVCFYNGDTMTGKFKDTGYWQTLGASRDAKGAVNTRHDDVAYVRFSNHPTICMKPGEGWAFNGAYPTQVYISSSSTC
;
A
#
# COMPACT_ATOMS: atom_id res chain seq x y z
N MET A 1 47.33 -37.36 11.53
CA MET A 1 47.50 -37.14 12.99
C MET A 1 46.17 -37.39 13.68
N ARG A 2 46.18 -37.87 14.93
CA ARG A 2 44.98 -38.18 15.73
C ARG A 2 44.90 -37.20 16.89
N PHE A 3 43.76 -36.57 17.12
CA PHE A 3 43.37 -36.12 18.46
C PHE A 3 41.88 -36.38 18.69
N ARG A 4 41.61 -37.29 19.62
CA ARG A 4 40.32 -37.44 20.30
C ARG A 4 40.47 -36.74 21.65
N ILE A 5 39.49 -35.94 22.06
CA ILE A 5 39.31 -35.57 23.46
C ILE A 5 37.84 -35.82 23.80
N ALA A 6 37.60 -36.61 24.84
CA ALA A 6 36.29 -36.88 25.40
C ALA A 6 36.42 -36.88 26.93
N THR A 7 35.53 -36.16 27.62
CA THR A 7 35.43 -36.09 29.08
C THR A 7 33.97 -35.92 29.49
N ALA A 8 33.50 -36.68 30.49
CA ALA A 8 32.11 -36.72 30.96
C ALA A 8 32.04 -37.30 32.41
N SER A 9 30.97 -37.18 33.20
CA SER A 9 29.69 -36.47 32.95
C SER A 9 29.59 -35.18 33.81
N VAL A 10 28.80 -34.97 34.88
CA VAL A 10 27.77 -35.72 35.65
C VAL A 10 26.75 -34.70 36.20
N LEU A 11 25.46 -35.05 36.14
CA LEU A 11 24.28 -34.57 36.91
C LEU A 11 24.26 -33.14 37.52
N THR A 12 23.18 -32.41 37.25
CA THR A 12 22.05 -32.26 38.21
C THR A 12 20.82 -31.72 37.50
N ALA A 13 19.67 -32.35 37.72
CA ALA A 13 18.38 -31.87 37.21
C ALA A 13 17.63 -31.07 38.29
N CYS A 14 17.15 -29.88 37.94
CA CYS A 14 16.09 -29.19 38.68
C CYS A 14 15.04 -28.74 37.67
N ALA A 15 13.89 -29.40 37.69
CA ALA A 15 12.75 -29.00 36.87
C ALA A 15 12.14 -27.73 37.46
N MET A 16 12.12 -26.64 36.69
CA MET A 16 11.30 -25.47 36.98
C MET A 16 10.18 -25.41 35.94
N ALA A 17 8.99 -25.82 36.36
CA ALA A 17 7.77 -25.58 35.59
C ALA A 17 7.37 -24.11 35.74
N GLY A 18 7.03 -23.44 34.64
CA GLY A 18 6.44 -22.10 34.71
C GLY A 18 6.50 -21.29 33.42
N GLY A 19 5.32 -20.91 32.92
CA GLY A 19 5.16 -19.72 32.07
C GLY A 19 5.73 -19.79 30.65
N GLY A 20 4.97 -20.37 29.72
CA GLY A 20 5.17 -20.04 28.30
C GLY A 20 4.75 -18.59 28.04
N LEU A 21 5.61 -17.80 27.40
CA LEU A 21 5.33 -16.41 27.01
C LEU A 21 6.14 -16.01 25.77
N ALA A 22 5.46 -15.31 24.86
CA ALA A 22 6.00 -14.49 23.77
C ALA A 22 6.99 -15.14 22.77
N VAL A 23 6.45 -15.78 21.73
CA VAL A 23 7.11 -15.68 20.40
C VAL A 23 6.77 -14.28 19.83
N SER A 24 7.79 -13.53 19.43
CA SER A 24 7.64 -12.15 18.97
C SER A 24 7.02 -12.11 17.57
N ALA A 25 5.73 -11.77 17.52
CA ALA A 25 5.08 -11.40 16.26
C ALA A 25 5.84 -10.22 15.65
N GLN A 26 6.34 -10.39 14.41
CA GLN A 26 6.87 -9.26 13.65
C GLN A 26 5.72 -8.31 13.33
N ALA A 27 5.66 -7.20 14.06
CA ALA A 27 4.76 -6.10 13.74
C ALA A 27 5.24 -5.48 12.41
N ALA A 28 4.60 -5.88 11.31
CA ALA A 28 4.72 -5.16 10.05
C ALA A 28 4.21 -3.73 10.29
N SER A 29 5.09 -2.74 10.15
CA SER A 29 4.74 -1.33 10.25
C SER A 29 3.79 -0.97 9.10
N ALA A 30 2.49 -1.06 9.36
CA ALA A 30 1.46 -0.55 8.47
C ALA A 30 1.53 0.97 8.47
N ASP A 31 2.38 1.51 7.59
CA ASP A 31 2.50 2.94 7.35
C ASP A 31 1.13 3.50 6.93
N THR A 32 0.49 4.15 7.90
CA THR A 32 -0.91 4.58 7.84
C THR A 32 -0.92 6.05 7.48
N HIS A 33 -0.75 6.33 6.19
CA HIS A 33 -1.00 7.66 5.62
C HIS A 33 -2.51 7.95 5.58
N THR A 34 -3.09 8.30 6.72
CA THR A 34 -4.45 8.83 6.83
C THR A 34 -4.53 10.26 6.27
N VAL A 35 -4.61 10.36 4.94
CA VAL A 35 -4.88 11.64 4.25
C VAL A 35 -6.34 12.04 4.49
N SER A 36 -6.57 12.71 5.62
CA SER A 36 -7.84 13.36 5.93
C SER A 36 -8.20 14.36 4.83
N SER A 37 -9.16 13.98 3.99
CA SER A 37 -9.65 14.83 2.91
C SER A 37 -10.87 15.61 3.38
N ALA A 38 -10.79 16.94 3.29
CA ALA A 38 -11.97 17.80 3.30
C ALA A 38 -12.99 17.33 2.25
N ALA A 39 -14.26 17.70 2.42
CA ALA A 39 -15.45 17.09 1.79
C ALA A 39 -15.51 17.17 0.25
N ARG A 40 -14.64 16.41 -0.42
CA ARG A 40 -14.70 16.10 -1.85
C ARG A 40 -15.95 15.26 -2.15
N PRO A 41 -16.55 15.39 -3.35
CA PRO A 41 -17.65 14.51 -3.74
C PRO A 41 -17.21 13.05 -3.67
N SER A 42 -17.98 12.23 -2.96
CA SER A 42 -17.60 10.85 -2.66
C SER A 42 -17.32 10.07 -3.94
N CYS A 43 -16.13 9.50 -4.03
CA CYS A 43 -15.83 8.57 -5.11
C CYS A 43 -16.69 7.31 -4.88
N PRO A 44 -17.50 6.88 -5.86
CA PRO A 44 -18.23 5.63 -5.72
C PRO A 44 -17.27 4.44 -5.74
N TYR A 45 -17.56 3.42 -4.95
CA TYR A 45 -16.92 2.12 -5.06
C TYR A 45 -17.36 1.41 -6.38
N PRO A 46 -16.53 0.60 -7.06
CA PRO A 46 -15.08 0.37 -6.87
C PRO A 46 -14.25 1.18 -7.90
N TYR A 47 -14.36 2.51 -7.88
CA TYR A 47 -13.67 3.38 -8.84
C TYR A 47 -12.45 4.06 -8.23
N VAL A 48 -11.48 4.42 -9.09
CA VAL A 48 -10.44 5.40 -8.78
C VAL A 48 -10.89 6.74 -9.36
N CYS A 49 -11.09 7.74 -8.51
CA CYS A 49 -11.60 9.04 -8.93
C CYS A 49 -10.49 10.09 -8.92
N PHE A 50 -10.48 10.94 -9.95
CA PHE A 50 -9.52 12.02 -10.14
C PHE A 50 -10.20 13.37 -9.94
N TYR A 51 -9.59 14.25 -9.16
CA TYR A 51 -10.18 15.50 -8.70
C TYR A 51 -9.33 16.70 -9.07
N ASN A 52 -9.95 17.81 -9.46
CA ASN A 52 -9.32 19.13 -9.56
C ASN A 52 -10.07 20.07 -8.62
N GLY A 53 -9.43 20.43 -7.49
CA GLY A 53 -10.13 20.97 -6.33
C GLY A 53 -11.24 20.01 -5.87
N ASP A 54 -12.45 20.55 -5.69
CA ASP A 54 -13.64 19.77 -5.32
C ASP A 54 -14.39 19.18 -6.52
N THR A 55 -13.91 19.39 -7.76
CA THR A 55 -14.56 18.85 -8.96
C THR A 55 -13.98 17.49 -9.32
N MET A 56 -14.84 16.46 -9.42
CA MET A 56 -14.45 15.17 -9.99
C MET A 56 -14.27 15.29 -11.52
N THR A 57 -13.03 15.14 -11.98
CA THR A 57 -12.64 15.24 -13.40
C THR A 57 -12.70 13.92 -14.16
N GLY A 58 -12.81 12.79 -13.45
CA GLY A 58 -12.93 11.47 -14.04
C GLY A 58 -13.02 10.36 -12.99
N LYS A 59 -13.52 9.20 -13.43
CA LYS A 59 -13.58 7.98 -12.64
C LYS A 59 -13.15 6.81 -13.53
N PHE A 60 -12.27 5.97 -13.02
CA PHE A 60 -11.69 4.85 -13.75
C PHE A 60 -11.97 3.56 -12.98
N LYS A 61 -12.21 2.48 -13.70
CA LYS A 61 -12.49 1.16 -13.15
C LYS A 61 -11.39 0.20 -13.60
N ASP A 62 -11.24 -0.94 -12.93
CA ASP A 62 -10.34 -1.96 -13.46
C ASP A 62 -10.76 -2.39 -14.88
N THR A 63 -9.75 -2.50 -15.74
CA THR A 63 -9.83 -2.95 -17.13
C THR A 63 -8.68 -3.88 -17.51
N GLY A 64 -7.74 -4.17 -16.59
CA GLY A 64 -6.52 -4.94 -16.88
C GLY A 64 -5.45 -4.22 -17.72
N TYR A 65 -5.61 -2.94 -18.05
CA TYR A 65 -4.63 -2.17 -18.85
C TYR A 65 -4.53 -0.69 -18.44
N TRP A 66 -3.45 -0.02 -18.90
CA TRP A 66 -3.23 1.41 -18.68
C TRP A 66 -4.26 2.27 -19.42
N GLN A 67 -5.12 2.95 -18.68
CA GLN A 67 -6.14 3.88 -19.19
C GLN A 67 -5.58 5.30 -19.26
N THR A 68 -5.73 5.96 -20.40
CA THR A 68 -5.30 7.36 -20.60
C THR A 68 -6.32 8.33 -19.98
N LEU A 69 -5.84 9.28 -19.17
CA LEU A 69 -6.69 10.10 -18.32
C LEU A 69 -7.47 11.21 -19.03
N GLY A 70 -7.14 11.53 -20.28
CA GLY A 70 -7.96 12.39 -21.14
C GLY A 70 -8.21 13.79 -20.56
N ALA A 71 -9.43 14.06 -20.07
CA ALA A 71 -9.80 15.31 -19.42
C ALA A 71 -9.29 15.41 -17.96
N SER A 72 -8.97 14.28 -17.32
CA SER A 72 -8.46 14.23 -15.93
C SER A 72 -6.95 14.49 -15.83
N ARG A 73 -6.29 14.91 -16.92
CA ARG A 73 -4.84 15.21 -16.94
C ARG A 73 -4.43 16.38 -16.03
N ASP A 74 -5.38 17.28 -15.76
CA ASP A 74 -5.19 18.47 -14.93
C ASP A 74 -5.67 18.27 -13.48
N ALA A 75 -5.99 17.02 -13.11
CA ALA A 75 -6.32 16.66 -11.75
C ALA A 75 -5.19 17.06 -10.78
N LYS A 76 -5.58 17.44 -9.56
CA LYS A 76 -4.71 17.81 -8.44
C LYS A 76 -4.64 16.73 -7.37
N GLY A 77 -5.43 15.67 -7.52
CA GLY A 77 -5.28 14.45 -6.75
C GLY A 77 -6.16 13.32 -7.25
N ALA A 78 -5.95 12.13 -6.72
CA ALA A 78 -6.83 10.98 -6.92
C ALA A 78 -7.12 10.26 -5.60
N VAL A 79 -8.18 9.46 -5.60
CA VAL A 79 -8.56 8.58 -4.49
C VAL A 79 -8.88 7.20 -5.05
N ASN A 80 -8.23 6.17 -4.51
CA ASN A 80 -8.56 4.78 -4.77
C ASN A 80 -9.58 4.30 -3.72
N THR A 81 -10.82 4.01 -4.13
CA THR A 81 -11.84 3.49 -3.19
C THR A 81 -11.86 1.99 -3.07
N ARG A 82 -11.07 1.26 -3.87
CA ARG A 82 -11.03 -0.20 -3.85
C ARG A 82 -10.42 -0.68 -2.52
N HIS A 83 -10.73 -1.91 -2.11
CA HIS A 83 -10.36 -2.46 -0.79
C HIS A 83 -9.25 -3.52 -0.87
N ASP A 84 -9.05 -4.06 -2.06
CA ASP A 84 -8.23 -5.20 -2.43
C ASP A 84 -7.24 -4.88 -3.56
N ASP A 85 -7.48 -3.81 -4.31
CA ASP A 85 -6.74 -3.48 -5.54
C ASP A 85 -5.98 -2.15 -5.43
N VAL A 86 -4.72 -2.14 -5.85
CA VAL A 86 -3.88 -0.94 -5.95
C VAL A 86 -4.11 -0.18 -7.27
N ALA A 87 -3.90 1.13 -7.22
CA ALA A 87 -4.01 2.01 -8.37
C ALA A 87 -2.68 2.73 -8.65
N TYR A 88 -2.04 2.38 -9.76
CA TYR A 88 -0.84 3.05 -10.26
C TYR A 88 -1.22 4.27 -11.08
N VAL A 89 -0.58 5.41 -10.81
CA VAL A 89 -0.75 6.64 -11.61
C VAL A 89 0.58 7.06 -12.20
N ARG A 90 0.63 7.14 -13.52
CA ARG A 90 1.75 7.69 -14.29
C ARG A 90 1.56 9.18 -14.47
N PHE A 91 2.67 9.92 -14.45
CA PHE A 91 2.72 11.35 -14.71
C PHE A 91 3.64 11.64 -15.90
N SER A 92 3.52 12.82 -16.51
CA SER A 92 4.46 13.28 -17.53
C SER A 92 5.76 13.82 -16.93
N ASN A 93 5.71 14.32 -15.69
CA ASN A 93 6.80 15.06 -15.03
C ASN A 93 7.25 14.48 -13.67
N HIS A 94 6.69 13.35 -13.23
CA HIS A 94 7.02 12.68 -11.97
C HIS A 94 7.08 11.15 -12.13
N PRO A 95 7.80 10.44 -11.24
CA PRO A 95 7.77 8.98 -11.21
C PRO A 95 6.34 8.44 -10.99
N THR A 96 6.08 7.22 -11.44
CA THR A 96 4.80 6.54 -11.23
C THR A 96 4.58 6.31 -9.73
N ILE A 97 3.43 6.71 -9.21
CA ILE A 97 3.01 6.37 -7.84
C ILE A 97 2.19 5.08 -7.86
N CYS A 98 2.12 4.42 -6.71
CA CYS A 98 1.15 3.38 -6.43
C CYS A 98 0.32 3.81 -5.22
N MET A 99 -1.00 3.82 -5.36
CA MET A 99 -1.96 4.12 -4.30
C MET A 99 -2.52 2.81 -3.78
N LYS A 100 -2.36 2.55 -2.49
CA LYS A 100 -2.90 1.40 -1.77
C LYS A 100 -4.45 1.42 -1.80
N PRO A 101 -5.12 0.30 -1.44
CA PRO A 101 -6.56 0.29 -1.29
C PRO A 101 -7.02 1.31 -0.24
N GLY A 102 -8.04 2.11 -0.56
CA GLY A 102 -8.53 3.21 0.29
C GLY A 102 -7.66 4.48 0.32
N GLU A 103 -6.49 4.50 -0.34
CA GLU A 103 -5.55 5.62 -0.27
C GLU A 103 -5.89 6.76 -1.24
N GLY A 104 -5.56 8.00 -0.85
CA GLY A 104 -5.71 9.19 -1.68
C GLY A 104 -4.43 10.01 -1.73
N TRP A 105 -4.07 10.49 -2.92
CA TRP A 105 -2.82 11.21 -3.15
C TRP A 105 -3.10 12.61 -3.73
N ALA A 106 -2.46 13.65 -3.18
CA ALA A 106 -2.45 15.00 -3.72
C ALA A 106 -1.22 15.20 -4.63
N PHE A 107 -1.44 15.52 -5.90
CA PHE A 107 -0.38 15.51 -6.92
C PHE A 107 0.57 16.70 -6.87
N ASN A 108 0.21 17.80 -6.20
CA ASN A 108 1.12 18.91 -5.85
C ASN A 108 1.99 19.48 -7.00
N GLY A 109 1.46 19.48 -8.23
CA GLY A 109 2.17 19.92 -9.45
C GLY A 109 2.57 18.80 -10.41
N ALA A 110 2.37 17.53 -10.04
CA ALA A 110 2.46 16.41 -10.96
C ALA A 110 1.25 16.36 -11.90
N TYR A 111 1.48 16.10 -13.18
CA TYR A 111 0.46 16.03 -14.24
C TYR A 111 0.18 14.58 -14.62
N PRO A 112 -0.90 13.97 -14.12
CA PRO A 112 -1.17 12.55 -14.34
C PRO A 112 -1.59 12.31 -15.80
N THR A 113 -1.04 11.28 -16.43
CA THR A 113 -1.27 10.94 -17.85
C THR A 113 -2.04 9.63 -18.02
N GLN A 114 -1.76 8.63 -17.20
CA GLN A 114 -2.38 7.31 -17.26
C GLN A 114 -2.65 6.76 -15.86
N VAL A 115 -3.67 5.93 -15.74
CA VAL A 115 -3.97 5.13 -14.55
C VAL A 115 -4.03 3.65 -14.91
N TYR A 116 -3.49 2.79 -14.06
CA TYR A 116 -3.64 1.35 -14.15
C TYR A 116 -4.11 0.84 -12.79
N ILE A 117 -5.20 0.10 -12.77
CA ILE A 117 -5.70 -0.56 -11.57
C ILE A 117 -5.27 -2.02 -11.70
N SER A 118 -4.63 -2.53 -10.66
CA SER A 118 -4.11 -3.89 -10.63
C SER A 118 -4.84 -4.68 -9.58
N SER A 119 -5.16 -5.96 -9.88
CA SER A 119 -5.79 -6.89 -8.94
C SER A 119 -4.83 -7.41 -7.85
N SER A 120 -3.96 -6.52 -7.37
CA SER A 120 -2.95 -6.75 -6.34
C SER A 120 -3.27 -5.86 -5.16
N SER A 121 -3.18 -6.39 -3.94
CA SER A 121 -3.33 -5.62 -2.71
C SER A 121 -2.05 -4.87 -2.29
N THR A 122 -0.95 -5.07 -3.02
CA THR A 122 0.36 -4.51 -2.71
C THR A 122 0.96 -3.72 -3.87
N CYS A 123 1.63 -2.64 -3.47
CA CYS A 123 2.65 -1.89 -4.20
C CYS A 123 4.04 -2.47 -3.86
#